data_AF-A0A838CSZ8-F1
#
_entry.id   AF-A0A838CSZ8-F1
#
_cell.length_a   1.000
_cell.length_b   1.000
_cell.length_c   1.000
_cell.angle_alpha   90.00
_cell.angle_beta   90.00
_cell.angle_gamma   90.00
#
_symmetry.space_group_name_H-M   'P 1'
#
loop_
_entity.id
_entity.type
_entity.pdbx_description
1 polymer ?
#
loop_
_entity_poly.entity_id
_entity_poly.type
_entity_poly.pdbx_seq_one_letter_code
_entity_poly.pdbx_strand_id
1 'polypeptide(L)' 'MNKATLVIFTILCLLFIANGLYRGIAHDQWTSMMIAIVVIVFGGYRLVKKQKKG' A
#
# COMPACT_ATOMS: atom_id res chain seq x y z
N MET A 1 -3.85 4.34 19.53
CA MET A 1 -3.54 4.83 18.16
C MET A 1 -4.61 5.83 17.76
N ASN A 2 -4.24 7.04 17.35
CA ASN A 2 -5.22 8.09 17.07
C ASN A 2 -6.07 7.69 15.85
N LYS A 3 -7.41 7.78 15.94
CA LYS A 3 -8.31 7.36 14.85
C LYS A 3 -8.01 8.08 13.53
N ALA A 4 -7.55 9.33 13.62
CA ALA A 4 -7.07 10.12 12.48
C ALA A 4 -5.92 9.43 11.71
N THR A 5 -4.98 8.80 12.41
CA THR A 5 -3.85 8.12 11.77
C THR A 5 -4.30 6.89 10.98
N LEU A 6 -5.32 6.18 11.47
CA LEU A 6 -5.92 5.04 10.75
C LEU A 6 -6.62 5.50 9.48
N VAL A 7 -7.39 6.59 9.56
CA VAL A 7 -8.11 7.14 8.41
C VAL A 7 -7.14 7.60 7.32
N ILE A 8 -6.07 8.34 7.70
CA ILE A 8 -5.03 8.78 6.76
C ILE A 8 -4.34 7.58 6.11
N PHE A 9 -4.03 6.54 6.88
CA PHE A 9 -3.41 5.32 6.35
C PHE A 9 -4.31 4.60 5.35
N THR A 10 -5.60 4.48 5.64
CA THR A 10 -6.58 3.88 4.71
C THR A 10 -6.71 4.66 3.42
N ILE A 11 -6.75 6.00 3.50
CA ILE A 11 -6.81 6.87 2.31
C ILE A 11 -5.56 6.70 1.45
N LEU A 12 -4.37 6.67 2.07
CA LEU A 12 -3.10 6.43 1.36
C LEU A 12 -3.08 5.06 0.67
N CYS A 13 -3.58 4.01 1.32
CA CYS A 13 -3.70 2.68 0.70
C CYS A 13 -4.64 2.68 -0.51
N LEU A 14 -5.80 3.31 -0.41
CA LEU A 14 -6.76 3.43 -1.53
C LEU A 14 -6.15 4.19 -2.71
N LEU A 15 -5.48 5.30 -2.44
CA LEU A 15 -4.81 6.11 -3.46
C LEU A 15 -3.70 5.34 -4.16
N PHE A 16 -2.95 4.53 -3.40
CA PHE A 16 -1.87 3.70 -3.94
C PHE A 16 -2.39 2.59 -4.85
N ILE A 17 -3.48 1.91 -4.45
CA ILE A 17 -4.13 0.87 -5.25
C ILE A 17 -4.71 1.47 -6.53
N ALA A 18 -5.42 2.60 -6.43
CA ALA A 18 -6.01 3.27 -7.59
C ALA A 18 -4.94 3.74 -8.59
N ASN A 19 -3.84 4.34 -8.13
CA ASN A 19 -2.74 4.72 -9.00
C ASN A 19 -2.02 3.51 -9.62
N GLY A 20 -1.81 2.45 -8.84
CA GLY A 20 -1.20 1.21 -9.32
C GLY A 20 -2.05 0.55 -10.41
N LEU A 21 -3.37 0.50 -10.21
CA LEU A 21 -4.32 -0.08 -11.15
C LEU A 21 -4.43 0.78 -12.43
N TYR A 22 -4.54 2.10 -12.28
CA TYR A 22 -4.64 3.02 -13.42
C TYR A 22 -3.37 2.99 -14.27
N ARG A 23 -2.17 3.05 -13.67
CA ARG A 23 -0.91 2.92 -14.43
C ARG A 23 -0.70 1.54 -15.03
N GLY A 24 -1.16 0.49 -14.35
CA GLY A 24 -1.01 -0.89 -14.85
C GLY A 24 -1.87 -1.14 -16.09
N ILE A 25 -3.12 -0.65 -16.08
CA ILE A 25 -4.06 -0.80 -17.19
C ILE A 25 -3.75 0.17 -18.33
N ALA A 26 -3.41 1.43 -18.03
CA ALA A 26 -3.29 2.46 -19.07
C ALA A 26 -1.97 2.41 -19.86
N HIS A 27 -0.92 1.80 -19.31
CA HIS A 27 0.43 1.90 -19.88
C HIS A 27 1.13 0.56 -20.18
N ASP A 28 0.47 -0.59 -19.97
CA ASP A 28 1.09 -1.93 -20.06
C ASP A 28 2.41 -2.01 -19.23
N GLN A 29 2.50 -1.16 -18.21
CA GLN A 29 3.69 -0.95 -17.43
C GLN A 29 3.62 -1.83 -16.19
N TRP A 30 4.18 -3.03 -16.32
CA TRP A 30 4.44 -4.01 -15.25
C TRP A 30 5.14 -3.42 -14.02
N THR A 31 5.76 -2.23 -14.17
CA THR A 31 6.29 -1.43 -13.08
C THR A 31 5.22 -1.04 -12.05
N SER A 32 3.97 -0.79 -12.42
CA SER A 32 2.91 -0.52 -11.44
C SER A 32 2.60 -1.76 -10.58
N MET A 33 2.64 -2.93 -11.19
CA MET A 33 2.44 -4.23 -10.53
C MET A 33 3.58 -4.52 -9.55
N MET A 34 4.83 -4.25 -9.97
CA MET A 34 6.02 -4.35 -9.10
C MET A 34 5.94 -3.37 -7.92
N ILE A 35 5.51 -2.14 -8.15
CA ILE A 35 5.34 -1.14 -7.08
C ILE A 35 4.23 -1.56 -6.09
N ALA A 36 3.12 -2.12 -6.58
CA ALA A 36 2.06 -2.67 -5.74
C ALA A 36 2.57 -3.84 -4.87
N ILE A 37 3.34 -4.76 -5.45
CA ILE A 37 3.98 -5.87 -4.72
C ILE A 37 4.91 -5.33 -3.64
N VAL A 38 5.78 -4.36 -3.97
CA VAL A 38 6.70 -3.74 -3.01
C VAL A 38 5.94 -3.10 -1.85
N VAL A 39 4.83 -2.40 -2.10
CA VAL A 39 4.03 -1.78 -1.04
C VAL A 39 3.24 -2.78 -0.21
N ILE A 40 2.71 -3.84 -0.81
CA ILE A 40 2.06 -4.93 -0.07
C ILE A 40 3.08 -5.64 0.83
N VAL A 41 4.26 -5.97 0.31
CA VAL A 41 5.35 -6.61 1.07
C VAL A 41 5.84 -5.68 2.17
N PHE A 42 6.12 -4.41 1.87
CA PHE A 42 6.64 -3.46 2.85
C PHE A 42 5.60 -3.10 3.91
N GLY A 43 4.34 -2.91 3.51
CA GLY A 43 3.20 -2.66 4.39
C GLY A 43 2.90 -3.85 5.31
N GLY A 44 2.85 -5.05 4.75
CA GLY A 44 2.69 -6.31 5.49
C GLY A 44 3.84 -6.56 6.46
N TYR A 45 5.09 -6.37 6.02
CA TYR A 45 6.27 -6.52 6.88
C TYR A 45 6.26 -5.52 8.04
N ARG A 46 5.84 -4.28 7.78
CA ARG A 46 5.72 -3.24 8.81
C ARG A 46 4.60 -3.56 9.81
N LEU A 47 3.47 -4.12 9.35
CA LEU A 47 2.37 -4.57 10.21
C LEU A 47 2.78 -5.77 11.09
N VAL A 48 3.42 -6.78 10.52
CA VAL A 48 3.91 -7.96 11.25
C VAL A 48 4.97 -7.58 12.29
N LYS A 49 5.91 -6.68 11.93
CA LYS A 49 6.91 -6.16 12.88
C LYS A 49 6.27 -5.37 14.02
N LYS A 50 5.16 -4.69 13.77
CA LYS A 50 4.40 -3.95 14.79
C LYS A 50 3.64 -4.89 15.73
N GLN A 51 3.11 -6.00 15.22
CA GLN A 51 2.47 -7.03 16.03
C GLN A 51 3.46 -7.82 16.90
N LYS A 52 4.69 -8.05 16.45
CA LYS A 52 5.72 -8.75 17.24
C LYS A 52 6.32 -7.93 18.41
N LYS A 53 5.95 -6.65 18.54
CA LYS A 53 6.36 -5.77 19.65
C LYS A 53 5.21 -5.44 20.62
N GLY A 54 4.06 -6.09 20.48
CA GLY A 54 2.91 -6.00 21.39
C GLY A 54 2.87 -7.19 22.34
#